data_AF-A0A8X6JJF8-F1
#
_entry.id   AF-A0A8X6JJF8-F1
#
_cell.length_a   1.000
_cell.length_b   1.000
_cell.length_c   1.000
_cell.angle_alpha   90.00
_cell.angle_beta   90.00
_cell.angle_gamma   90.00
#
_symmetry.space_group_name_H-M   'P 1'
#
loop_
_entity.id
_entity.type
_entity.pdbx_description
1 polymer ?
#
loop_
_entity_poly.entity_id
_entity_poly.type
_entity_poly.pdbx_seq_one_letter_code
_entity_poly.pdbx_strand_id
1 'polypeptide(L)'
;MVINPVALVNELQDLFFDGDSLSLSFSPCRLRIAERLASGTCQSKECIRAASLMLDKMDPTVQPCENFYQFACGNYLSRNTVPDDHYLKSTIQTMQDDMYVTLKKLVEQPVSPNDTEAILKVKRLYTSCMNTSSIEDGSVKVLLELLTDYGIGEWPILNHKWNKSKVDLEWRLAMLHVHQVQPFFHTFVAPDDRNSSVYLLHVYSGSPILNTQYYLNTSDPDYVRYILSYKNLIAETVRLLKAQESVVKRDIESLLEFEVEFANISQEDPFDSLNETSSMDDEYVFNRVNISMLEEMIPEVIILFQFYIFNCCINEN
;
A
#
# COMPACT_ATOMS: atom_id res chain seq x y z
N MET A 1 -0.53 -4.48 -4.21
CA MET A 1 0.93 -4.24 -4.21
C MET A 1 1.16 -2.73 -4.28
N VAL A 2 1.02 -2.05 -3.14
CA VAL A 2 1.37 -0.64 -2.99
C VAL A 2 2.76 -0.64 -2.38
N ILE A 3 3.78 -0.30 -3.16
CA ILE A 3 5.14 -0.19 -2.66
C ILE A 3 5.17 1.05 -1.77
N ASN A 4 5.38 0.86 -0.47
CA ASN A 4 5.59 1.95 0.47
C ASN A 4 6.91 2.66 0.09
N PRO A 5 6.87 3.93 -0.34
CA PRO A 5 8.07 4.66 -0.76
C PRO A 5 9.09 4.88 0.38
N VAL A 6 8.69 4.70 1.65
CA VAL A 6 9.59 4.76 2.81
C VAL A 6 10.46 3.51 2.92
N ALA A 7 9.93 2.33 2.58
CA ALA A 7 10.68 1.07 2.61
C ALA A 7 11.84 1.04 1.59
N LEU A 8 11.64 1.69 0.44
CA LEU A 8 12.66 1.77 -0.62
C LEU A 8 13.85 2.70 -0.24
N VAL A 9 13.66 3.61 0.72
CA VAL A 9 14.73 4.51 1.18
C VAL A 9 15.63 3.78 2.20
N ASN A 10 15.05 2.94 3.04
CA ASN A 10 15.79 2.21 4.07
C ASN A 10 16.61 1.04 3.50
N GLU A 11 16.11 0.32 2.49
CA GLU A 11 16.90 -0.71 1.77
C GLU A 11 18.16 -0.15 1.07
N LEU A 12 18.20 1.16 0.78
CA LEU A 12 19.36 1.82 0.20
C LEU A 12 20.37 2.33 1.25
N GLN A 13 20.01 2.37 2.53
CA GLN A 13 20.89 2.79 3.62
C GLN A 13 21.72 1.63 4.20
N ASP A 14 21.15 0.42 4.25
CA ASP A 14 21.85 -0.78 4.74
C ASP A 14 22.93 -1.30 3.79
N LEU A 15 22.92 -0.87 2.52
CA LEU A 15 23.99 -1.19 1.57
C LEU A 15 25.30 -0.41 1.81
N PHE A 16 25.33 0.56 2.73
CA PHE A 16 26.47 1.46 2.89
C PHE A 16 27.13 1.52 4.29
N PHE A 17 26.51 0.96 5.34
CA PHE A 17 27.10 1.04 6.68
C PHE A 17 26.82 -0.20 7.53
N ASP A 18 27.61 -1.26 7.32
CA ASP A 18 27.80 -2.28 8.35
C ASP A 18 29.20 -2.15 8.94
N GLY A 19 29.22 -1.81 10.23
CA GLY A 19 30.41 -1.76 11.05
C GLY A 19 30.44 -2.97 11.97
N ASP A 20 31.11 -4.04 11.55
CA ASP A 20 31.98 -4.75 12.49
C ASP A 20 33.06 -5.60 11.81
N SER A 21 34.13 -5.74 12.58
CA SER A 21 35.47 -6.18 12.22
C SER A 21 35.60 -7.62 11.70
N LEU A 22 35.64 -7.77 10.38
CA LEU A 22 36.26 -8.92 9.71
C LEU A 22 37.38 -8.41 8.81
N SER A 23 38.61 -8.86 9.06
CA SER A 23 39.80 -8.57 8.26
C SER A 23 39.75 -9.31 6.92
N LEU A 24 38.76 -8.94 6.10
CA LEU A 24 38.79 -9.23 4.68
C LEU A 24 39.83 -8.30 4.07
N SER A 25 40.92 -8.91 3.60
CA SER A 25 41.87 -8.29 2.69
C SER A 25 41.12 -7.88 1.41
N PHE A 26 40.44 -6.74 1.46
CA PHE A 26 40.02 -6.04 0.27
C PHE A 26 41.30 -5.65 -0.46
N SER A 27 41.62 -6.40 -1.50
CA SER A 27 42.46 -5.86 -2.56
C SER A 27 41.83 -4.52 -2.93
N PRO A 28 42.55 -3.39 -2.78
CA PRO A 28 41.95 -2.11 -3.07
C PRO A 28 41.47 -2.19 -4.50
N CYS A 29 40.15 -2.13 -4.70
CA CYS A 29 39.61 -1.84 -6.00
C CYS A 29 40.18 -0.46 -6.30
N ARG A 30 41.31 -0.42 -7.01
CA ARG A 30 41.80 0.81 -7.62
C ARG A 30 40.72 1.17 -8.62
N LEU A 31 39.73 1.91 -8.14
CA LEU A 31 39.03 2.89 -8.93
C LEU A 31 40.15 3.65 -9.61
N ARG A 32 40.45 3.25 -10.85
CA ARG A 32 41.05 4.14 -11.82
C ARG A 32 39.97 5.18 -12.11
N ILE A 33 39.69 6.03 -11.12
CA ILE A 33 39.54 7.45 -11.40
C ILE A 33 40.90 7.75 -12.02
N ALA A 34 40.97 7.63 -13.35
CA ALA A 34 42.06 8.26 -14.04
C ALA A 34 42.03 9.70 -13.52
N GLU A 35 43.08 10.11 -12.83
CA GLU A 35 43.43 11.51 -12.66
C GLU A 35 43.60 12.09 -14.07
N ARG A 36 42.48 12.34 -14.72
CA ARG A 36 42.31 13.50 -15.56
C ARG A 36 41.69 14.54 -14.65
N LEU A 37 42.52 15.12 -13.77
CA LEU A 37 42.50 16.56 -13.59
C LEU A 37 42.90 17.18 -14.93
N ALA A 38 42.07 16.99 -15.96
CA ALA A 38 42.07 17.87 -17.10
C ALA A 38 41.54 19.19 -16.53
N SER A 39 42.44 20.16 -16.42
CA SER A 39 42.14 21.54 -16.10
C SER A 39 41.12 22.09 -17.13
N GLY A 40 39.84 21.85 -16.88
CA GLY A 40 38.75 22.25 -17.76
C GLY A 40 37.40 21.88 -17.17
N THR A 41 36.55 22.87 -16.97
CA THR A 41 35.14 22.68 -16.60
C THR A 41 34.44 21.83 -17.66
N CYS A 42 33.61 20.87 -17.26
CA CYS A 42 32.82 20.09 -18.20
C CYS A 42 31.83 21.00 -18.96
N GLN A 43 31.92 21.02 -20.29
CA GLN A 43 31.05 21.83 -21.17
C GLN A 43 30.15 20.98 -22.07
N SER A 44 30.03 19.67 -21.80
CA SER A 44 29.05 18.86 -22.53
C SER A 44 27.64 19.35 -22.25
N LYS A 45 26.72 19.08 -23.18
CA LYS A 45 25.30 19.43 -23.04
C LYS A 45 24.70 18.84 -21.77
N GLU A 46 25.10 17.62 -21.43
CA GLU A 46 24.66 16.88 -20.26
C GLU A 46 25.14 17.56 -18.96
N CYS A 47 26.42 17.97 -18.91
CA CYS A 47 26.97 18.69 -17.76
C CYS A 47 26.31 20.05 -17.55
N ILE A 48 26.10 20.83 -18.62
CA ILE A 48 25.44 22.13 -18.52
C ILE A 48 24.00 21.96 -18.03
N ARG A 49 23.27 20.96 -18.55
CA ARG A 49 21.89 20.68 -18.13
C ARG A 49 21.82 20.27 -16.65
N ALA A 50 22.69 19.36 -16.22
CA ALA A 50 22.74 18.90 -14.83
C ALA A 50 23.09 20.05 -13.87
N ALA A 51 24.12 20.84 -14.20
CA ALA A 51 24.51 22.00 -13.38
C ALA A 51 23.39 23.04 -13.29
N SER A 52 22.70 23.33 -14.40
CA SER A 52 21.55 24.24 -14.40
C SER A 52 20.41 23.74 -13.51
N LEU A 53 20.10 22.44 -13.55
CA LEU A 53 19.05 21.85 -12.72
C LEU A 53 19.40 21.88 -11.23
N MET A 54 20.67 21.70 -10.88
CA MET A 54 21.12 21.79 -9.49
C MET A 54 21.01 23.23 -8.99
N LEU A 55 21.57 24.19 -9.72
CA LEU A 55 21.56 25.60 -9.35
C LEU A 55 20.15 26.19 -9.24
N ASP A 56 19.21 25.69 -10.04
CA ASP A 56 17.81 26.12 -9.98
C ASP A 56 17.12 25.76 -8.65
N LYS A 57 17.53 24.65 -8.02
CA LYS A 57 16.94 24.15 -6.77
C LYS A 57 17.66 24.65 -5.52
N MET A 58 18.96 24.93 -5.64
CA MET A 58 19.82 25.36 -4.53
C MET A 58 19.55 26.80 -4.12
N ASP A 59 19.56 27.06 -2.82
CA ASP A 59 19.57 28.40 -2.23
C ASP A 59 20.98 28.71 -1.67
N PRO A 60 21.82 29.46 -2.42
CA PRO A 60 23.19 29.75 -2.02
C PRO A 60 23.28 30.79 -0.89
N THR A 61 22.16 31.35 -0.42
CA THR A 61 22.16 32.31 0.69
C THR A 61 22.28 31.64 2.05
N VAL A 62 22.03 30.33 2.12
CA VAL A 62 22.09 29.52 3.34
C VAL A 62 23.42 28.78 3.44
N GLN A 63 24.03 28.74 4.63
CA GLN A 63 25.27 28.01 4.82
C GLN A 63 25.04 26.49 4.79
N PRO A 64 25.75 25.72 3.95
CA PRO A 64 25.56 24.28 3.84
C PRO A 64 25.80 23.52 5.15
N CYS A 65 26.72 24.01 5.99
CA CYS A 65 27.07 23.38 7.27
C CYS A 65 26.05 23.66 8.38
N GLU A 66 25.17 24.65 8.21
CA GLU A 66 24.12 24.98 9.17
C GLU A 66 22.80 24.28 8.81
N ASN A 67 22.41 24.32 7.53
CA ASN A 67 21.21 23.65 7.03
C ASN A 67 21.40 23.22 5.57
N PHE A 68 21.96 22.02 5.39
CA PHE A 68 22.23 21.48 4.06
C PHE A 68 20.96 21.28 3.23
N TYR A 69 19.84 20.90 3.87
CA TYR A 69 18.56 20.71 3.17
C TYR A 69 18.06 22.01 2.56
N GLN A 70 18.05 23.10 3.31
CA GLN A 70 17.66 24.41 2.81
C GLN A 70 18.65 24.94 1.76
N PHE A 71 19.95 24.75 1.95
CA PHE A 71 20.94 25.10 0.92
C PHE A 71 20.73 24.34 -0.39
N ALA A 72 20.45 23.04 -0.33
CA ALA A 72 20.30 22.20 -1.52
C ALA A 72 18.94 22.36 -2.21
N CYS A 73 17.87 22.63 -1.45
CA CYS A 73 16.48 22.57 -1.93
C CYS A 73 15.69 23.87 -1.74
N GLY A 74 16.25 24.91 -1.13
CA GLY A 74 15.50 26.09 -0.70
C GLY A 74 14.76 26.82 -1.81
N ASN A 75 15.36 26.93 -3.00
CA ASN A 75 14.69 27.51 -4.17
C ASN A 75 13.62 26.59 -4.75
N TYR A 76 13.79 25.26 -4.64
CA TYR A 76 12.74 24.32 -5.02
C TYR A 76 11.50 24.48 -4.13
N LEU A 77 11.69 24.57 -2.80
CA LEU A 77 10.60 24.71 -1.84
C LEU A 77 9.83 26.02 -2.02
N SER A 78 10.52 27.12 -2.36
CA SER A 78 9.86 28.42 -2.55
C SER A 78 9.06 28.54 -3.85
N ARG A 79 9.41 27.74 -4.87
CA ARG A 79 8.80 27.81 -6.20
C ARG A 79 7.75 26.73 -6.47
N ASN A 80 7.72 25.67 -5.67
CA ASN A 80 6.84 24.54 -5.90
C ASN A 80 5.86 24.41 -4.72
N THR A 81 4.57 24.48 -5.03
CA THR A 81 3.50 24.14 -4.09
C THR A 81 3.03 22.72 -4.34
N VAL A 82 2.52 22.06 -3.30
CA VAL A 82 1.85 20.77 -3.45
C VAL A 82 0.54 21.00 -4.21
N PRO A 83 0.35 20.37 -5.39
CA PRO A 83 -0.92 20.46 -6.13
C PRO A 83 -2.08 19.80 -5.37
N ASP A 84 -3.32 20.19 -5.67
CA ASP A 84 -4.53 19.67 -5.00
C ASP A 84 -4.74 18.16 -5.16
N ASP A 85 -4.21 17.57 -6.23
CA ASP A 85 -4.28 16.14 -6.53
C ASP A 85 -3.13 15.32 -5.94
N HIS A 86 -2.24 15.95 -5.17
CA HIS A 86 -1.08 15.31 -4.55
C HIS A 86 -1.04 15.57 -3.05
N TYR A 87 -0.57 14.58 -2.28
CA TYR A 87 -0.31 14.76 -0.85
C TYR A 87 1.08 15.36 -0.58
N LEU A 88 2.04 15.16 -1.50
CA LEU A 88 3.37 15.74 -1.46
C LEU A 88 3.86 16.07 -2.87
N LYS A 89 4.87 16.95 -2.97
CA LYS A 89 5.57 17.22 -4.23
C LYS A 89 7.07 17.12 -4.06
N SER A 90 7.68 16.20 -4.80
CA SER A 90 9.12 15.98 -4.82
C SER A 90 9.64 15.79 -6.23
N THR A 91 10.97 15.68 -6.37
CA THR A 91 11.59 15.32 -7.66
C THR A 91 11.15 13.92 -8.11
N ILE A 92 10.96 12.98 -7.18
CA ILE A 92 10.47 11.62 -7.49
C ILE A 92 9.03 11.69 -8.02
N GLN A 93 8.15 12.46 -7.36
CA GLN A 93 6.78 12.63 -7.84
C GLN A 93 6.75 13.24 -9.24
N THR A 94 7.59 14.25 -9.49
CA THR A 94 7.68 14.86 -10.83
C THR A 94 8.11 13.84 -11.89
N MET A 95 9.07 12.96 -11.58
CA MET A 95 9.47 11.88 -12.48
C MET A 95 8.34 10.86 -12.72
N GLN A 96 7.57 10.54 -11.68
CA GLN A 96 6.41 9.66 -11.81
C GLN A 96 5.32 10.28 -12.70
N ASP A 97 5.05 11.57 -12.55
CA ASP A 97 4.09 12.30 -13.39
C ASP A 97 4.52 12.26 -14.88
N ASP A 98 5.79 12.53 -15.17
CA ASP A 98 6.36 12.45 -16.51
C ASP A 98 6.27 11.03 -17.09
N MET A 99 6.51 10.01 -16.25
CA MET A 99 6.34 8.61 -16.62
C MET A 99 4.88 8.30 -16.95
N TYR A 100 3.91 8.74 -16.13
CA TYR A 100 2.49 8.52 -16.39
C TYR A 100 2.02 9.18 -17.68
N VAL A 101 2.51 10.40 -17.99
CA VAL A 101 2.24 11.05 -19.28
C VAL A 101 2.77 10.23 -20.45
N THR A 102 3.94 9.62 -20.28
CA THR A 102 4.54 8.75 -21.31
C THR A 102 3.74 7.45 -21.46
N LEU A 103 3.38 6.79 -20.36
CA LEU A 103 2.57 5.57 -20.37
C LEU A 103 1.19 5.83 -21.00
N LYS A 104 0.54 6.94 -20.63
CA LYS A 104 -0.72 7.38 -21.23
C LYS A 104 -0.63 7.45 -22.75
N LYS A 105 0.40 8.11 -23.29
CA LYS A 105 0.65 8.21 -24.74
C LYS A 105 0.82 6.84 -25.40
N LEU A 106 1.36 5.84 -24.71
CA LEU A 106 1.55 4.50 -25.27
C LEU A 106 0.25 3.69 -25.27
N VAL A 107 -0.54 3.76 -24.19
CA VAL A 107 -1.79 3.01 -24.07
C VAL A 107 -2.93 3.61 -24.89
N GLU A 108 -2.89 4.92 -25.17
CA GLU A 108 -3.86 5.61 -26.04
C GLU A 108 -3.59 5.42 -27.54
N GLN A 109 -2.45 4.84 -27.92
CA GLN A 109 -2.19 4.52 -29.33
C GLN A 109 -3.21 3.49 -29.84
N PRO A 110 -3.64 3.62 -31.12
CA PRO A 110 -4.53 2.64 -31.72
C PRO A 110 -3.92 1.24 -31.65
N VAL A 111 -4.78 0.23 -31.59
CA VAL A 111 -4.34 -1.16 -31.62
C VAL A 111 -3.61 -1.43 -32.93
N SER A 112 -2.39 -1.96 -32.83
CA SER A 112 -1.54 -2.33 -33.95
C SER A 112 -1.65 -3.84 -34.23
N PRO A 113 -1.56 -4.29 -35.50
CA PRO A 113 -1.45 -5.72 -35.82
C PRO A 113 -0.27 -6.43 -35.15
N ASN A 114 0.77 -5.68 -34.74
CA ASN A 114 1.94 -6.21 -34.05
C ASN A 114 1.81 -6.21 -32.52
N ASP A 115 0.69 -5.74 -31.96
CA ASP A 115 0.49 -5.73 -30.51
C ASP A 115 0.34 -7.17 -30.00
N THR A 116 1.07 -7.49 -28.93
CA THR A 116 0.92 -8.77 -28.23
C THR A 116 -0.38 -8.81 -27.45
N GLU A 117 -0.85 -10.00 -27.08
CA GLU A 117 -2.06 -10.16 -26.27
C GLU A 117 -1.99 -9.38 -24.94
N ALA A 118 -0.81 -9.31 -24.32
CA ALA A 118 -0.60 -8.52 -23.11
C ALA A 118 -0.86 -7.03 -23.34
N ILE A 119 -0.33 -6.46 -24.44
CA ILE A 119 -0.57 -5.06 -24.81
C ILE A 119 -2.05 -4.82 -25.09
N LEU A 120 -2.71 -5.75 -25.79
CA LEU A 120 -4.15 -5.65 -26.07
C LEU A 120 -4.98 -5.62 -24.77
N LYS A 121 -4.64 -6.45 -23.78
CA LYS A 121 -5.32 -6.45 -22.46
C LYS A 121 -5.13 -5.12 -21.74
N VAL A 122 -3.91 -4.58 -21.71
CA VAL A 122 -3.62 -3.27 -21.09
C VAL A 122 -4.41 -2.14 -21.77
N LYS A 123 -4.40 -2.07 -23.11
CA LYS A 123 -5.15 -1.05 -23.86
C LYS A 123 -6.66 -1.16 -23.62
N ARG A 124 -7.21 -2.37 -23.59
CA ARG A 124 -8.63 -2.62 -23.28
C ARG A 124 -9.00 -2.20 -21.87
N LEU A 125 -8.20 -2.59 -20.87
CA LEU A 125 -8.41 -2.22 -19.47
C LEU A 125 -8.35 -0.70 -19.27
N TYR A 126 -7.38 -0.04 -19.92
CA TYR A 126 -7.29 1.42 -19.91
C TYR A 126 -8.55 2.05 -20.52
N THR A 127 -8.96 1.59 -21.69
CA THR A 127 -10.15 2.11 -22.39
C THR A 127 -11.43 1.91 -21.57
N SER A 128 -11.59 0.76 -20.90
CA SER A 128 -12.75 0.52 -20.03
C SER A 128 -12.76 1.45 -18.82
N CYS A 129 -11.59 1.78 -18.25
CA CYS A 129 -11.46 2.70 -17.12
C CYS A 129 -11.76 4.15 -17.54
N MET A 130 -11.30 4.59 -18.72
CA MET A 130 -11.49 5.96 -19.19
C MET A 130 -12.89 6.25 -19.74
N ASN A 131 -13.70 5.22 -20.01
CA ASN A 131 -15.06 5.37 -20.49
C ASN A 131 -16.04 5.67 -19.34
N THR A 132 -15.98 6.90 -18.81
CA THR A 132 -16.78 7.33 -17.66
C THR A 132 -18.29 7.27 -17.92
N SER A 133 -18.74 7.58 -19.14
CA SER A 133 -20.17 7.51 -19.49
C SER A 133 -20.76 6.11 -19.31
N SER A 134 -20.00 5.05 -19.60
CA SER A 134 -20.46 3.67 -19.36
C SER A 134 -20.32 3.23 -17.89
N ILE A 135 -19.45 3.85 -17.11
CA ILE A 135 -19.25 3.52 -15.68
C ILE A 135 -20.36 4.14 -14.81
N GLU A 136 -20.77 5.37 -15.13
CA GLU A 136 -21.85 6.07 -14.42
C GLU A 136 -23.20 5.34 -14.61
N ASP A 137 -23.44 4.77 -15.79
CA ASP A 137 -24.61 3.97 -16.12
C ASP A 137 -24.48 2.52 -15.58
N GLY A 138 -24.64 2.34 -14.26
CA GLY A 138 -24.85 1.02 -13.66
C GLY A 138 -23.81 0.52 -12.65
N SER A 139 -22.77 1.31 -12.33
CA SER A 139 -21.79 0.98 -11.29
C SER A 139 -22.41 0.60 -9.94
N VAL A 140 -23.41 1.36 -9.47
CA VAL A 140 -24.14 1.06 -8.24
C VAL A 140 -24.85 -0.30 -8.33
N LYS A 141 -25.42 -0.64 -9.49
CA LYS A 141 -26.09 -1.92 -9.69
C LYS A 141 -25.08 -3.08 -9.62
N VAL A 142 -23.93 -2.96 -10.28
CA VAL A 142 -22.87 -3.98 -10.23
C VAL A 142 -22.37 -4.20 -8.79
N LEU A 143 -22.18 -3.11 -8.03
CA LEU A 143 -21.80 -3.22 -6.63
C LEU A 143 -22.90 -3.90 -5.80
N LEU A 144 -24.17 -3.55 -6.00
CA LEU A 144 -25.28 -4.20 -5.30
C LEU A 144 -25.42 -5.68 -5.66
N GLU A 145 -25.16 -6.07 -6.91
CA GLU A 145 -25.12 -7.47 -7.35
C GLU A 145 -23.98 -8.24 -6.66
N LEU A 146 -22.80 -7.60 -6.50
CA LEU A 146 -21.70 -8.16 -5.72
C LEU A 146 -22.07 -8.32 -4.24
N LEU A 147 -22.85 -7.39 -3.68
CA LEU A 147 -23.35 -7.41 -2.30
C LEU A 147 -24.62 -8.27 -2.14
N THR A 148 -24.72 -9.36 -2.89
CA THR A 148 -25.75 -10.39 -2.72
C THR A 148 -25.13 -11.70 -2.23
N ASP A 149 -25.96 -12.65 -1.84
CA ASP A 149 -25.55 -14.00 -1.46
C ASP A 149 -24.80 -14.75 -2.59
N TYR A 150 -24.95 -14.33 -3.86
CA TYR A 150 -24.23 -14.90 -5.00
C TYR A 150 -22.84 -14.29 -5.23
N GLY A 151 -22.53 -13.16 -4.58
CA GLY A 151 -21.24 -12.47 -4.65
C GLY A 151 -20.43 -12.65 -3.37
N ILE A 152 -20.26 -11.58 -2.60
CA ILE A 152 -19.51 -11.57 -1.31
C ILE A 152 -20.43 -11.56 -0.08
N GLY A 153 -21.75 -11.68 -0.27
CA GLY A 153 -22.76 -11.66 0.77
C GLY A 153 -23.28 -10.26 1.11
N GLU A 154 -24.52 -10.21 1.61
CA GLU A 154 -25.21 -8.96 1.94
C GLU A 154 -24.47 -8.12 2.98
N TRP A 155 -24.39 -6.80 2.75
CA TRP A 155 -23.90 -5.86 3.76
C TRP A 155 -25.05 -5.48 4.71
N PRO A 156 -25.02 -5.83 6.02
CA PRO A 156 -26.18 -5.73 6.89
C PRO A 156 -26.77 -4.32 7.00
N ILE A 157 -25.92 -3.30 6.89
CA ILE A 157 -26.32 -1.88 6.93
C ILE A 157 -27.28 -1.50 5.79
N LEU A 158 -27.28 -2.26 4.68
CA LEU A 158 -28.17 -2.05 3.53
C LEU A 158 -29.52 -2.76 3.69
N ASN A 159 -29.65 -3.74 4.60
CA ASN A 159 -30.83 -4.59 4.73
C ASN A 159 -31.28 -4.74 6.20
N HIS A 160 -32.33 -4.01 6.60
CA HIS A 160 -32.88 -4.08 7.97
C HIS A 160 -33.46 -5.45 8.35
N LYS A 161 -33.74 -6.33 7.37
CA LYS A 161 -34.23 -7.70 7.59
C LYS A 161 -33.11 -8.74 7.58
N TRP A 162 -31.87 -8.28 7.49
CA TRP A 162 -30.71 -9.16 7.48
C TRP A 162 -30.69 -10.03 8.74
N ASN A 163 -30.37 -11.32 8.55
CA ASN A 163 -30.42 -12.32 9.60
C ASN A 163 -29.03 -12.90 9.85
N LYS A 164 -28.46 -12.56 11.01
CA LYS A 164 -27.15 -13.05 11.47
C LYS A 164 -27.03 -14.58 11.46
N SER A 165 -28.11 -15.32 11.75
CA SER A 165 -28.08 -16.78 11.85
C SER A 165 -27.89 -17.50 10.51
N LYS A 166 -27.97 -16.80 9.39
CA LYS A 166 -27.78 -17.38 8.05
C LYS A 166 -26.36 -17.17 7.49
N VAL A 167 -25.49 -16.52 8.26
CA VAL A 167 -24.16 -16.13 7.78
C VAL A 167 -23.18 -17.27 8.01
N ASP A 168 -22.58 -17.75 6.93
CA ASP A 168 -21.33 -18.49 6.97
C ASP A 168 -20.20 -17.45 6.93
N LEU A 169 -19.57 -17.20 8.09
CA LEU A 169 -18.56 -16.16 8.23
C LEU A 169 -17.28 -16.56 7.50
N GLU A 170 -16.93 -17.84 7.56
CA GLU A 170 -15.73 -18.41 6.97
C GLU A 170 -15.80 -18.36 5.45
N TRP A 171 -16.93 -18.75 4.84
CA TRP A 171 -17.16 -18.57 3.41
C TRP A 171 -17.05 -17.10 3.00
N ARG A 172 -17.64 -16.21 3.81
CA ARG A 172 -17.64 -14.78 3.51
C ARG A 172 -16.23 -14.19 3.53
N LEU A 173 -15.43 -14.55 4.53
CA LEU A 173 -14.03 -14.15 4.61
C LEU A 173 -13.22 -14.73 3.45
N ALA A 174 -13.47 -15.98 3.05
CA ALA A 174 -12.82 -16.55 1.87
C ALA A 174 -13.13 -15.77 0.58
N MET A 175 -14.41 -15.44 0.36
CA MET A 175 -14.82 -14.65 -0.81
C MET A 175 -14.20 -13.25 -0.79
N LEU A 176 -14.12 -12.61 0.38
CA LEU A 176 -13.40 -11.34 0.52
C LEU A 176 -11.92 -11.51 0.14
N HIS A 177 -11.24 -12.57 0.58
CA HIS A 177 -9.85 -12.84 0.22
C HIS A 177 -9.66 -13.06 -1.29
N VAL A 178 -10.59 -13.76 -1.96
CA VAL A 178 -10.58 -13.90 -3.44
C VAL A 178 -10.63 -12.52 -4.12
N HIS A 179 -11.41 -11.60 -3.57
CA HIS A 179 -11.50 -10.21 -4.02
C HIS A 179 -10.39 -9.30 -3.47
N GLN A 180 -9.33 -9.86 -2.86
CA GLN A 180 -8.19 -9.13 -2.28
C GLN A 180 -8.58 -8.17 -1.14
N VAL A 181 -9.65 -8.49 -0.41
CA VAL A 181 -10.08 -7.81 0.81
C VAL A 181 -9.81 -8.74 2.00
N GLN A 182 -8.87 -8.38 2.85
CA GLN A 182 -8.38 -9.22 3.95
C GLN A 182 -8.53 -8.45 5.27
N PRO A 183 -9.69 -8.53 5.95
CA PRO A 183 -10.04 -7.59 7.02
C PRO A 183 -9.38 -7.89 8.37
N PHE A 184 -9.10 -9.16 8.69
CA PHE A 184 -8.63 -9.55 10.03
C PHE A 184 -7.17 -10.03 10.05
N PHE A 185 -6.73 -10.64 8.96
CA PHE A 185 -5.38 -11.13 8.81
C PHE A 185 -5.02 -11.17 7.33
N HIS A 186 -3.75 -10.88 7.04
CA HIS A 186 -3.24 -10.87 5.69
C HIS A 186 -2.64 -12.23 5.34
N THR A 187 -2.93 -12.73 4.14
CA THR A 187 -2.33 -13.95 3.64
C THR A 187 -1.69 -13.73 2.28
N PHE A 188 -0.46 -14.21 2.13
CA PHE A 188 0.23 -14.24 0.84
C PHE A 188 1.23 -15.39 0.77
N VAL A 189 1.62 -15.75 -0.45
CA VAL A 189 2.63 -16.78 -0.69
C VAL A 189 3.93 -16.10 -1.10
N ALA A 190 4.99 -16.33 -0.34
CA ALA A 190 6.32 -15.79 -0.58
C ALA A 190 7.39 -16.83 -0.23
N PRO A 191 8.65 -16.63 -0.69
CA PRO A 191 9.75 -17.49 -0.28
C PRO A 191 9.89 -17.58 1.25
N ASP A 192 10.43 -18.69 1.74
CA ASP A 192 10.85 -18.84 3.14
C ASP A 192 12.11 -18.00 3.38
N ASP A 193 12.09 -17.12 4.37
CA ASP A 193 13.21 -16.24 4.73
C ASP A 193 14.49 -17.03 5.05
N ARG A 194 14.34 -18.28 5.54
CA ARG A 194 15.46 -19.18 5.84
C ARG A 194 15.82 -20.11 4.68
N ASN A 195 14.94 -20.24 3.68
CA ASN A 195 15.17 -21.08 2.51
C ASN A 195 14.40 -20.56 1.28
N SER A 196 15.01 -19.64 0.55
CA SER A 196 14.41 -18.97 -0.61
C SER A 196 14.06 -19.90 -1.79
N SER A 197 14.42 -21.18 -1.74
CA SER A 197 14.01 -22.20 -2.73
C SER A 197 12.62 -22.80 -2.44
N VAL A 198 12.03 -22.50 -1.29
CA VAL A 198 10.70 -22.99 -0.88
C VAL A 198 9.78 -21.80 -0.68
N TYR A 199 8.52 -21.94 -1.08
CA TYR A 199 7.47 -20.96 -0.82
C TYR A 199 6.61 -21.42 0.35
N LEU A 200 6.25 -20.49 1.23
CA LEU A 200 5.36 -20.72 2.35
C LEU A 200 4.13 -19.80 2.23
N LEU A 201 3.03 -20.26 2.83
CA LEU A 201 1.92 -19.36 3.13
C LEU A 201 2.33 -18.54 4.35
N HIS A 202 2.38 -17.23 4.18
CA HIS A 202 2.57 -16.29 5.26
C HIS A 202 1.22 -15.77 5.75
N VAL A 203 1.09 -15.61 7.07
CA VAL A 203 -0.10 -15.08 7.73
C VAL A 203 0.35 -13.97 8.68
N TYR A 204 -0.19 -12.77 8.49
CA TYR A 204 0.08 -11.60 9.34
C TYR A 204 -1.21 -11.09 9.96
N SER A 205 -1.11 -10.44 11.12
CA SER A 205 -2.21 -9.69 11.69
C SER A 205 -2.76 -8.67 10.71
N GLY A 206 -4.06 -8.47 10.72
CA GLY A 206 -4.68 -7.30 10.12
C GLY A 206 -4.78 -6.17 11.13
N SER A 207 -5.09 -4.99 10.61
CA SER A 207 -5.40 -3.81 11.40
C SER A 207 -6.64 -3.13 10.83
N PRO A 208 -7.30 -2.25 11.60
CA PRO A 208 -8.33 -1.37 11.07
C PRO A 208 -7.83 -0.55 9.87
N ILE A 209 -8.76 -0.03 9.07
CA ILE A 209 -8.42 0.68 7.83
C ILE A 209 -7.62 1.97 8.05
N LEU A 210 -7.78 2.61 9.21
CA LEU A 210 -7.01 3.79 9.59
C LEU A 210 -5.91 3.42 10.59
N ASN A 211 -4.91 4.30 10.73
CA ASN A 211 -3.87 4.12 11.73
C ASN A 211 -4.50 3.97 13.14
N THR A 212 -4.01 3.00 13.90
CA THR A 212 -4.53 2.64 15.23
C THR A 212 -4.59 3.81 16.20
N GLN A 213 -3.63 4.75 16.12
CA GLN A 213 -3.59 5.94 16.96
C GLN A 213 -4.79 6.86 16.76
N TYR A 214 -5.40 6.86 15.57
CA TYR A 214 -6.57 7.71 15.31
C TYR A 214 -7.79 7.24 16.10
N TYR A 215 -7.89 5.95 16.39
CA TYR A 215 -8.96 5.36 17.19
C TYR A 215 -8.69 5.49 18.70
N LEU A 216 -7.43 5.33 19.11
CA LEU A 216 -7.04 5.17 20.51
C LEU A 216 -6.68 6.50 21.20
N ASN A 217 -6.07 7.44 20.48
CA ASN A 217 -5.68 8.72 21.05
C ASN A 217 -6.73 9.81 20.75
N THR A 218 -7.71 9.92 21.64
CA THR A 218 -8.78 10.93 21.54
C THR A 218 -8.38 12.32 22.02
N SER A 219 -7.12 12.53 22.41
CA SER A 219 -6.63 13.84 22.89
C SER A 219 -6.19 14.75 21.74
N ASP A 220 -5.83 14.17 20.60
CA ASP A 220 -5.45 14.92 19.41
C ASP A 220 -6.70 15.35 18.61
N PRO A 221 -6.94 16.66 18.42
CA PRO A 221 -8.12 17.13 17.69
C PRO A 221 -8.11 16.74 16.20
N ASP A 222 -6.95 16.53 15.58
CA ASP A 222 -6.87 16.08 14.19
C ASP A 222 -7.31 14.61 14.06
N TYR A 223 -6.94 13.76 15.03
CA TYR A 223 -7.35 12.35 15.05
C TYR A 223 -8.86 12.21 15.21
N VAL A 224 -9.45 13.00 16.12
CA VAL A 224 -10.90 13.08 16.27
C VAL A 224 -11.56 13.53 14.95
N ARG A 225 -10.98 14.50 14.24
CA ARG A 225 -11.47 14.95 12.92
C ARG A 225 -11.39 13.84 11.87
N TYR A 226 -10.35 13.02 11.86
CA TYR A 226 -10.20 11.91 10.90
C TYR A 226 -11.26 10.84 11.12
N ILE A 227 -11.50 10.41 12.37
CA ILE A 227 -12.56 9.45 12.70
C ILE A 227 -13.94 9.99 12.33
N LEU A 228 -14.21 11.27 12.58
CA LEU A 228 -15.48 11.91 12.17
C LEU A 228 -15.64 11.94 10.64
N SER A 229 -14.55 12.20 9.90
CA SER A 229 -14.57 12.21 8.44
C SER A 229 -14.82 10.81 7.87
N TYR A 230 -14.19 9.78 8.46
CA TYR A 230 -14.42 8.39 8.11
C TYR A 230 -15.86 7.95 8.40
N LYS A 231 -16.40 8.32 9.57
CA LYS A 231 -17.82 8.12 9.92
C LYS A 231 -18.76 8.71 8.86
N ASN A 232 -18.47 9.94 8.42
CA ASN A 232 -19.26 10.62 7.38
C ASN A 232 -19.12 9.94 6.02
N LEU A 233 -17.93 9.48 5.65
CA LEU A 233 -17.69 8.74 4.40
C LEU A 233 -18.54 7.46 4.34
N ILE A 234 -18.57 6.68 5.42
CA ILE A 234 -19.40 5.47 5.49
C ILE A 234 -20.87 5.84 5.35
N ALA A 235 -21.34 6.84 6.09
CA ALA A 235 -22.73 7.30 6.06
C ALA A 235 -23.18 7.76 4.67
N GLU A 236 -22.36 8.56 3.98
CA GLU A 236 -22.66 9.01 2.62
C GLU A 236 -22.63 7.85 1.61
N THR A 237 -21.70 6.91 1.77
CA THR A 237 -21.60 5.72 0.91
C THR A 237 -22.87 4.88 0.99
N VAL A 238 -23.32 4.54 2.20
CA VAL A 238 -24.54 3.72 2.36
C VAL A 238 -25.81 4.48 1.98
N ARG A 239 -25.81 5.81 2.11
CA ARG A 239 -26.90 6.68 1.61
C ARG A 239 -26.99 6.63 0.08
N LEU A 240 -25.87 6.66 -0.63
CA LEU A 240 -25.82 6.49 -2.08
C LEU A 240 -26.34 5.10 -2.49
N LEU A 241 -26.06 4.07 -1.69
CA LEU A 241 -26.58 2.71 -1.84
C LEU A 241 -28.02 2.52 -1.36
N LYS A 242 -28.74 3.60 -1.00
CA LYS A 242 -30.16 3.61 -0.59
C LYS A 242 -30.44 2.86 0.72
N ALA A 243 -29.49 2.82 1.65
CA ALA A 243 -29.71 2.31 3.00
C ALA A 243 -30.75 3.14 3.77
N GLN A 244 -31.44 2.50 4.73
CA GLN A 244 -32.42 3.15 5.58
C GLN A 244 -31.72 3.90 6.73
N GLU A 245 -31.95 5.22 6.83
CA GLU A 245 -31.25 6.12 7.77
C GLU A 245 -31.30 5.67 9.24
N SER A 246 -32.42 5.08 9.68
CA SER A 246 -32.59 4.59 11.06
C SER A 246 -31.64 3.43 11.42
N VAL A 247 -31.18 2.66 10.43
CA VAL A 247 -30.23 1.55 10.61
C VAL A 247 -28.79 2.07 10.52
N VAL A 248 -28.55 3.00 9.59
CA VAL A 248 -27.22 3.55 9.29
C VAL A 248 -26.52 4.09 10.54
N LYS A 249 -27.20 4.93 11.34
CA LYS A 249 -26.57 5.54 12.51
C LYS A 249 -26.10 4.49 13.53
N ARG A 250 -26.97 3.53 13.87
CA ARG A 250 -26.69 2.47 14.84
C ARG A 250 -25.55 1.59 14.35
N ASP A 251 -25.62 1.12 13.10
CA ASP A 251 -24.66 0.17 12.56
C ASP A 251 -23.28 0.79 12.37
N ILE A 252 -23.20 2.09 12.03
CA ILE A 252 -21.92 2.83 11.97
C ILE A 252 -21.33 3.00 13.37
N GLU A 253 -22.14 3.27 14.39
CA GLU A 253 -21.66 3.36 15.78
C GLU A 253 -21.09 2.02 16.24
N SER A 254 -21.80 0.92 16.01
CA SER A 254 -21.30 -0.44 16.33
C SER A 254 -20.08 -0.83 15.51
N LEU A 255 -19.97 -0.40 14.25
CA LEU A 255 -18.77 -0.62 13.43
C LEU A 255 -17.55 0.09 14.02
N LEU A 256 -17.70 1.35 14.43
CA LEU A 256 -16.61 2.11 15.03
C LEU A 256 -16.20 1.56 16.40
N GLU A 257 -17.16 1.10 17.21
CA GLU A 257 -16.87 0.39 18.47
C GLU A 257 -16.01 -0.86 18.22
N PHE A 258 -16.39 -1.67 17.23
CA PHE A 258 -15.60 -2.82 16.81
C PHE A 258 -14.21 -2.42 16.31
N GLU A 259 -14.09 -1.39 15.47
CA GLU A 259 -12.79 -0.94 14.97
C GLU A 259 -11.88 -0.39 16.09
N VAL A 260 -12.44 0.20 17.15
CA VAL A 260 -11.67 0.62 18.35
C VAL A 260 -11.15 -0.61 19.11
N GLU A 261 -11.98 -1.63 19.31
CA GLU A 261 -11.55 -2.89 19.93
C GLU A 261 -10.47 -3.57 19.07
N PHE A 262 -10.65 -3.57 17.75
CA PHE A 262 -9.69 -4.13 16.82
C PHE A 262 -8.37 -3.35 16.83
N ALA A 263 -8.42 -2.01 16.80
CA ALA A 263 -7.23 -1.15 16.92
C ALA A 263 -6.46 -1.44 18.21
N ASN A 264 -7.17 -1.69 19.31
CA ASN A 264 -6.55 -1.97 20.60
C ASN A 264 -5.78 -3.30 20.60
N ILE A 265 -6.27 -4.31 19.87
CA ILE A 265 -5.60 -5.62 19.72
C ILE A 265 -4.44 -5.53 18.73
N SER A 266 -4.55 -4.71 17.68
CA SER A 266 -3.53 -4.55 16.63
C SER A 266 -2.35 -3.63 17.01
N GLN A 267 -2.27 -3.12 18.25
CA GLN A 267 -1.19 -2.21 18.68
C GLN A 267 0.21 -2.85 18.66
N GLU A 268 0.28 -4.17 18.75
CA GLU A 268 1.53 -4.92 18.76
C GLU A 268 2.01 -5.29 17.34
N ASP A 269 1.37 -4.80 16.27
CA ASP A 269 1.85 -5.05 14.92
C ASP A 269 3.24 -4.40 14.74
N PRO A 270 4.32 -5.20 14.59
CA PRO A 270 5.66 -4.69 14.47
C PRO A 270 5.81 -3.70 13.30
N PHE A 271 4.99 -3.82 12.26
CA PHE A 271 5.04 -2.98 11.07
C PHE A 271 4.48 -1.57 11.29
N ASP A 272 3.58 -1.37 12.26
CA ASP A 272 3.08 -0.04 12.62
C ASP A 272 4.08 0.72 13.53
N SER A 273 4.95 -0.03 14.23
CA SER A 273 6.08 0.52 15.00
C SER A 273 7.30 0.81 14.12
N LEU A 274 7.16 1.66 13.11
CA LEU A 274 8.30 2.32 12.45
C LEU A 274 8.95 3.38 13.36
N ASN A 275 9.17 3.05 14.64
CA ASN A 275 10.16 3.75 15.43
C ASN A 275 11.52 3.16 15.04
N GLU A 276 12.29 3.95 14.30
CA GLU A 276 13.61 3.69 13.67
C GLU A 276 14.73 3.14 14.57
N THR A 277 14.43 2.64 15.78
CA THR A 277 15.42 2.26 16.79
C THR A 277 15.34 0.83 17.30
N SER A 278 14.29 0.06 16.96
CA SER A 278 14.31 -1.38 17.23
C SER A 278 14.72 -2.12 15.96
N SER A 279 15.98 -2.54 15.90
CA SER A 279 16.39 -3.64 15.05
C SER A 279 15.39 -4.78 15.29
N MET A 280 14.53 -5.05 14.32
CA MET A 280 13.76 -6.28 14.36
C MET A 280 14.77 -7.41 14.22
N ASP A 281 15.06 -8.08 15.33
CA ASP A 281 15.68 -9.38 15.27
C ASP A 281 14.71 -10.28 14.48
N ASP A 282 15.04 -10.57 13.21
CA ASP A 282 14.25 -11.42 12.29
C ASP A 282 13.80 -12.76 12.93
N GLU A 283 14.51 -13.17 13.99
CA GLU A 283 14.22 -14.36 14.76
C GLU A 283 12.90 -14.30 15.56
N TYR A 284 12.40 -13.10 15.92
CA TYR A 284 11.13 -12.95 16.67
C TYR A 284 9.87 -12.92 15.79
N VAL A 285 10.00 -12.58 14.50
CA VAL A 285 8.88 -12.48 13.56
C VAL A 285 8.63 -13.81 12.83
N PHE A 286 9.67 -14.63 12.66
CA PHE A 286 9.58 -15.90 11.94
C PHE A 286 9.07 -17.07 12.81
N ASN A 287 7.76 -17.28 12.83
CA ASN A 287 7.13 -18.42 13.50
C ASN A 287 6.58 -19.44 12.48
N ARG A 288 7.44 -20.35 12.01
CA ARG A 288 7.00 -21.45 11.14
C ARG A 288 6.18 -22.45 11.93
N VAL A 289 4.89 -22.52 11.62
CA VAL A 289 3.93 -23.45 12.24
C VAL A 289 3.36 -24.43 11.21
N ASN A 290 3.03 -25.63 11.66
CA ASN A 290 2.22 -26.56 10.87
C ASN A 290 0.76 -26.14 10.94
N ILE A 291 -0.02 -26.48 9.91
CA ILE A 291 -1.46 -26.16 9.86
C ILE A 291 -2.20 -26.70 11.09
N SER A 292 -1.90 -27.93 11.53
CA SER A 292 -2.50 -28.50 12.74
C SER A 292 -2.21 -27.69 14.02
N MET A 293 -1.04 -27.04 14.11
CA MET A 293 -0.72 -26.18 15.25
C MET A 293 -1.46 -24.85 15.15
N LEU A 294 -1.62 -24.31 13.94
CA LEU A 294 -2.44 -23.12 13.71
C LEU A 294 -3.91 -23.38 14.09
N GLU A 295 -4.43 -24.57 13.81
CA GLU A 295 -5.77 -25.00 14.22
C GLU A 295 -5.94 -25.06 15.75
N GLU A 296 -4.90 -25.46 16.47
CA GLU A 296 -4.90 -25.44 17.95
C GLU A 296 -4.82 -24.01 18.51
N MET A 297 -4.10 -23.12 17.83
CA MET A 297 -3.90 -21.73 18.27
C MET A 297 -5.09 -20.82 17.99
N ILE A 298 -5.75 -21.00 16.84
CA ILE A 298 -6.86 -20.17 16.37
C ILE A 298 -8.01 -21.06 15.86
N PRO A 299 -8.70 -21.76 16.78
CA PRO A 299 -9.72 -22.73 16.42
C PRO A 299 -10.93 -22.12 15.69
N GLU A 300 -11.16 -20.81 15.84
CA GLU A 300 -12.25 -20.07 15.22
C GLU A 300 -12.09 -19.90 13.70
N VAL A 301 -10.90 -20.12 13.15
CA VAL A 301 -10.58 -19.87 11.73
C VAL A 301 -10.26 -21.16 10.95
N ILE A 302 -10.39 -22.32 11.60
CA ILE A 302 -10.08 -23.65 11.02
C ILE A 302 -10.81 -23.89 9.71
N ILE A 303 -12.12 -23.61 9.67
CA ILE A 303 -12.96 -23.89 8.50
C ILE A 303 -12.52 -23.03 7.30
N LEU A 304 -12.17 -21.77 7.55
CA LEU A 304 -11.67 -20.86 6.52
C LEU A 304 -10.38 -21.38 5.88
N PHE A 305 -9.39 -21.76 6.68
CA PHE A 305 -8.13 -22.26 6.17
C PHE A 305 -8.29 -23.61 5.45
N GLN A 306 -8.92 -24.59 6.10
CA GLN A 306 -9.05 -25.93 5.56
C GLN A 306 -9.92 -26.00 4.31
N PHE A 307 -11.13 -25.43 4.34
CA PHE A 307 -12.10 -25.63 3.26
C PHE A 307 -11.94 -24.63 2.12
N TYR A 308 -11.55 -23.40 2.43
CA TYR A 308 -11.62 -22.32 1.45
C TYR A 308 -10.27 -21.77 1.01
N ILE A 309 -9.24 -21.78 1.86
CA ILE A 309 -7.90 -21.29 1.47
C ILE A 309 -7.06 -22.44 0.90
N PHE A 310 -6.97 -23.58 1.57
CA PHE A 310 -6.12 -24.69 1.14
C PHE A 310 -6.76 -25.58 0.08
N ASN A 311 -8.09 -25.76 0.13
CA ASN A 311 -8.81 -26.66 -0.77
C ASN A 311 -9.47 -25.96 -1.98
N CYS A 312 -9.33 -24.63 -2.12
CA CYS A 312 -10.00 -23.86 -3.18
C CYS A 312 -9.69 -24.36 -4.61
N CYS A 313 -8.54 -25.00 -4.79
CA CYS A 313 -8.01 -25.39 -6.09
C CYS A 313 -7.97 -26.92 -6.32
N ILE A 314 -8.61 -27.74 -5.46
CA ILE A 314 -8.57 -29.21 -5.61
C ILE A 314 -9.69 -29.76 -6.52
N ASN A 315 -10.64 -28.91 -6.93
CA ASN A 315 -11.68 -29.30 -7.89
C ASN A 315 -11.38 -28.77 -9.31
N GLU A 316 -10.30 -29.27 -9.92
CA GLU A 316 -10.19 -29.35 -11.38
C GLU A 316 -9.99 -30.83 -11.76
N ASN A 317 -11.11 -31.50 -12.07
CA ASN A 317 -11.16 -32.72 -12.89
C ASN A 317 -11.13 -32.34 -14.36
#